data_AF-A0A8T3ZU37-F1
#
_entry.id   AF-A0A8T3ZU37-F1
#
_cell.length_a   1.000
_cell.length_b   1.000
_cell.length_c   1.000
_cell.angle_alpha   90.00
_cell.angle_beta   90.00
_cell.angle_gamma   90.00
#
_symmetry.space_group_name_H-M   'P 1'
#
loop_
_entity.id
_entity.type
_entity.pdbx_description
1 polymer ?
#
loop_
_entity_poly.entity_id
_entity_poly.type
_entity_poly.pdbx_seq_one_letter_code
_entity_poly.pdbx_strand_id
1 'polypeptide(L)'
;MSHNVGEAVLKDAPRLAIFETFKTKQEELTGEAQRQRAIIVNLATQTNPSQMTRTAIAQKIAQENGTIWKNIYSGIFRDLDEILIPMGIAVEAGRLPLKRGPKALQEKGIPYYQLTEKGLLVSLALDEIIGREKILEKFFKESKNIDKDFQEEIETLLKFVPRFTYSLFKGYVRAYCEGRLDNPLPLSQSRFIEESDEIIRIQKEFLESFVNMGKTEKEKTLNFLKSGN
;
A
#
# COMPACT_ATOMS: atom_id res chain seq x y z
N MET A 1 3.39 21.06 41.64
CA MET A 1 2.44 20.06 41.16
C MET A 1 2.22 20.31 39.69
N SER A 2 2.95 19.60 38.85
CA SER A 2 2.86 19.69 37.39
C SER A 2 2.93 18.25 36.90
N HIS A 3 1.75 17.68 36.65
CA HIS A 3 1.65 16.32 36.14
C HIS A 3 2.19 16.29 34.71
N ASN A 4 3.24 15.47 34.57
CA ASN A 4 3.82 15.01 33.34
C ASN A 4 2.75 14.19 32.59
N VAL A 5 2.16 14.73 31.53
CA VAL A 5 1.31 13.98 30.61
C VAL A 5 2.19 13.54 29.46
N GLY A 6 2.95 12.48 29.70
CA GLY A 6 3.76 11.80 28.70
C GLY A 6 3.42 10.31 28.69
N GLU A 7 3.13 9.79 27.50
CA GLU A 7 3.19 8.38 27.13
C GLU A 7 2.21 7.43 27.83
N ALA A 8 0.94 7.53 27.46
CA ALA A 8 0.14 6.32 27.26
C ALA A 8 -0.07 6.13 25.74
N VAL A 9 1.00 5.77 25.04
CA VAL A 9 0.87 5.24 23.67
C VAL A 9 0.06 3.96 23.78
N LEU A 10 -1.10 3.93 23.13
CA LEU A 10 -2.02 2.79 23.03
C LEU A 10 -1.23 1.55 22.55
N LYS A 11 -0.80 0.71 23.50
CA LYS A 11 0.09 -0.44 23.25
C LYS A 11 -0.60 -1.61 22.52
N ASP A 12 -1.90 -1.49 22.24
CA ASP A 12 -2.74 -2.59 21.77
C ASP A 12 -3.48 -2.31 20.44
N ALA A 13 -3.20 -1.20 19.75
CA ALA A 13 -3.79 -0.94 18.44
C ALA A 13 -3.04 -1.71 17.33
N PRO A 14 -3.75 -2.40 16.40
CA PRO A 14 -3.10 -3.10 15.29
C PRO A 14 -2.36 -2.09 14.40
N ARG A 15 -1.12 -2.43 14.04
CA ARG A 15 -0.24 -1.62 13.19
C ARG A 15 -0.02 -2.31 11.84
N LEU A 16 0.07 -1.51 10.78
CA LEU A 16 0.37 -1.99 9.45
C LEU A 16 1.90 -2.16 9.27
N ALA A 17 2.35 -3.37 9.04
CA ALA A 17 3.75 -3.76 9.03
C ALA A 17 4.39 -3.78 7.63
N ILE A 18 3.73 -3.30 6.57
CA ILE A 18 4.15 -3.48 5.15
C ILE A 18 5.53 -2.89 4.77
N PHE A 19 6.17 -2.14 5.65
CA PHE A 19 7.55 -1.64 5.50
C PHE A 19 8.50 -2.12 6.59
N GLU A 20 8.05 -2.95 7.53
CA GLU A 20 8.88 -3.42 8.62
C GLU A 20 9.97 -4.36 8.12
N THR A 21 11.19 -4.09 8.56
CA THR A 21 12.37 -4.89 8.26
C THR A 21 12.99 -5.45 9.52
N PHE A 22 13.84 -6.46 9.38
CA PHE A 22 14.55 -7.01 10.53
C PHE A 22 15.54 -6.00 11.10
N LYS A 23 15.60 -5.88 12.43
CA LYS A 23 16.58 -5.00 13.10
C LYS A 23 18.03 -5.33 12.73
N THR A 24 18.32 -6.62 12.52
CA THR A 24 19.64 -7.14 12.16
C THR A 24 19.92 -7.11 10.66
N LYS A 25 18.90 -6.92 9.82
CA LYS A 25 18.97 -6.89 8.36
C LYS A 25 17.96 -5.88 7.82
N GLN A 26 18.32 -4.60 7.89
CA GLN A 26 17.39 -3.49 7.63
C GLN A 26 16.83 -3.44 6.21
N GLU A 27 17.41 -4.20 5.28
CA GLU A 27 16.94 -4.32 3.90
C GLU A 27 15.93 -5.46 3.69
N GLU A 28 15.86 -6.43 4.62
CA GLU A 28 14.97 -7.59 4.52
C GLU A 28 13.66 -7.35 5.27
N LEU A 29 12.52 -7.41 4.56
CA LEU A 29 11.18 -7.32 5.15
C LEU A 29 10.93 -8.47 6.14
N THR A 30 10.21 -8.19 7.22
CA THR A 30 9.78 -9.24 8.16
C THR A 30 8.78 -10.19 7.48
N GLY A 31 8.65 -11.41 8.01
CA GLY A 31 7.65 -12.36 7.49
C GLY A 31 6.20 -11.87 7.64
N GLU A 32 5.92 -10.98 8.60
CA GLU A 32 4.62 -10.32 8.73
C GLU A 32 4.43 -9.25 7.64
N ALA A 33 5.42 -8.39 7.43
CA ALA A 33 5.41 -7.40 6.35
C ALA A 33 5.16 -8.06 5.00
N GLN A 34 5.90 -9.12 4.69
CA GLN A 34 5.76 -9.88 3.44
C GLN A 34 4.35 -10.47 3.28
N ARG A 35 3.77 -11.08 4.33
CA ARG A 35 2.41 -11.63 4.26
C ARG A 35 1.37 -10.53 4.06
N GLN A 36 1.42 -9.44 4.83
CA GLN A 36 0.46 -8.34 4.70
C GLN A 36 0.51 -7.73 3.30
N ARG A 37 1.71 -7.48 2.76
CA ARG A 37 1.90 -7.04 1.38
C ARG A 37 1.28 -8.02 0.39
N ALA A 38 1.59 -9.31 0.53
CA ALA A 38 1.08 -10.34 -0.38
C ALA A 38 -0.46 -10.46 -0.35
N ILE A 39 -1.09 -10.30 0.81
CA ILE A 39 -2.56 -10.21 0.93
C ILE A 39 -3.10 -9.00 0.18
N ILE A 40 -2.51 -7.81 0.41
CA ILE A 40 -2.95 -6.56 -0.24
C ILE A 40 -2.75 -6.64 -1.76
N VAL A 41 -1.60 -7.12 -2.23
CA VAL A 41 -1.31 -7.34 -3.66
C VAL A 41 -2.32 -8.28 -4.29
N ASN A 42 -2.68 -9.38 -3.61
CA ASN A 42 -3.68 -10.30 -4.09
C ASN A 42 -5.05 -9.62 -4.24
N LEU A 43 -5.53 -8.96 -3.18
CA LEU A 43 -6.83 -8.27 -3.20
C LEU A 43 -6.88 -7.07 -4.17
N ALA A 44 -5.74 -6.42 -4.43
CA ALA A 44 -5.63 -5.34 -5.39
C ALA A 44 -5.70 -5.81 -6.86
N THR A 45 -5.21 -7.03 -7.14
CA THR A 45 -5.02 -7.53 -8.50
C THR A 45 -6.06 -8.57 -8.95
N GLN A 46 -6.81 -9.16 -8.01
CA GLN A 46 -7.87 -10.12 -8.33
C GLN A 46 -9.23 -9.44 -8.48
N THR A 47 -10.00 -9.90 -9.47
CA THR A 47 -11.40 -9.48 -9.68
C THR A 47 -12.40 -10.62 -9.48
N ASN A 48 -11.92 -11.86 -9.40
CA ASN A 48 -12.77 -13.03 -9.20
C ASN A 48 -12.92 -13.33 -7.69
N PRO A 49 -14.15 -13.28 -7.13
CA PRO A 49 -14.40 -13.56 -5.72
C PRO A 49 -13.83 -14.90 -5.22
N SER A 50 -13.76 -15.94 -6.07
CA SER A 50 -13.19 -17.24 -5.67
C SER A 50 -11.70 -17.18 -5.34
N GLN A 51 -10.97 -16.21 -5.91
CA GLN A 51 -9.54 -15.99 -5.66
C GLN A 51 -9.28 -15.06 -4.47
N MET A 52 -10.33 -14.45 -3.92
CA MET A 52 -10.26 -13.46 -2.85
C MET A 52 -10.76 -14.01 -1.50
N THR A 53 -10.81 -15.34 -1.36
CA THR A 53 -11.10 -16.02 -0.09
C THR A 53 -9.81 -16.25 0.70
N ARG A 54 -9.89 -16.37 2.03
CA ARG A 54 -8.70 -16.64 2.88
C ARG A 54 -7.88 -17.83 2.37
N THR A 55 -8.58 -18.91 2.01
CA THR A 55 -7.97 -20.14 1.49
C THR A 55 -7.28 -19.91 0.14
N ALA A 56 -7.94 -19.24 -0.80
CA ALA A 56 -7.35 -18.98 -2.11
C ALA A 56 -6.14 -18.04 -2.02
N ILE A 57 -6.21 -17.02 -1.15
CA ILE A 57 -5.09 -16.12 -0.86
C ILE A 57 -3.90 -16.93 -0.30
N ALA A 58 -4.13 -17.76 0.73
CA ALA A 58 -3.08 -18.60 1.30
C ALA A 58 -2.49 -19.59 0.28
N GLN A 59 -3.31 -20.19 -0.59
CA GLN A 59 -2.85 -21.09 -1.64
C GLN A 59 -1.96 -20.38 -2.65
N LYS A 60 -2.38 -19.20 -3.14
CA LYS A 60 -1.59 -18.41 -4.10
C LYS A 60 -0.24 -17.98 -3.51
N ILE A 61 -0.25 -17.39 -2.31
CA ILE A 61 0.99 -16.94 -1.65
C ILE A 61 1.92 -18.11 -1.38
N ALA A 62 1.38 -19.26 -0.97
CA ALA A 62 2.19 -20.44 -0.73
C ALA A 62 2.83 -20.99 -2.02
N GLN A 63 2.08 -20.98 -3.12
CA GLN A 63 2.59 -21.36 -4.43
C GLN A 63 3.72 -20.44 -4.91
N GLU A 64 3.54 -19.12 -4.80
CA GLU A 64 4.54 -18.11 -5.17
C GLU A 64 5.83 -18.25 -4.33
N ASN A 65 5.70 -18.62 -3.06
CA ASN A 65 6.82 -18.79 -2.14
C ASN A 65 7.38 -20.21 -2.06
N GLY A 66 6.90 -21.16 -2.87
CA GLY A 66 7.36 -22.54 -2.86
C GLY A 66 7.13 -23.29 -1.53
N THR A 67 6.04 -22.98 -0.82
CA THR A 67 5.71 -23.56 0.50
C THR A 67 4.32 -24.22 0.53
N ILE A 68 3.98 -24.85 1.65
CA ILE A 68 2.68 -25.50 1.87
C ILE A 68 1.72 -24.50 2.51
N TRP A 69 0.57 -24.25 1.86
CA TRP A 69 -0.41 -23.25 2.32
C TRP A 69 -0.91 -23.46 3.75
N LYS A 70 -1.02 -24.71 4.20
CA LYS A 70 -1.41 -25.05 5.58
C LYS A 70 -0.46 -24.44 6.62
N ASN A 71 0.81 -24.23 6.27
CA ASN A 71 1.82 -23.69 7.17
C ASN A 71 1.70 -22.17 7.33
N ILE A 72 1.17 -21.46 6.33
CA ILE A 72 1.02 -20.00 6.35
C ILE A 72 -0.43 -19.54 6.60
N TYR A 73 -1.40 -20.46 6.51
CA TYR A 73 -2.82 -20.14 6.60
C TYR A 73 -3.20 -19.38 7.87
N SER A 74 -2.65 -19.79 9.03
CA SER A 74 -2.91 -19.10 10.30
C SER A 74 -2.36 -17.68 10.32
N GLY A 75 -1.18 -17.45 9.72
CA GLY A 75 -0.59 -16.12 9.57
C GLY A 75 -1.41 -15.22 8.64
N ILE A 76 -1.89 -15.76 7.52
CA ILE A 76 -2.77 -15.04 6.59
C ILE A 76 -4.12 -14.70 7.25
N PHE A 77 -4.69 -15.65 7.99
CA PHE A 77 -5.92 -15.43 8.75
C PHE A 77 -5.74 -14.30 9.77
N ARG A 78 -4.67 -14.36 10.58
CA ARG A 78 -4.36 -13.35 11.58
C ARG A 78 -4.22 -11.96 10.95
N ASP A 79 -3.38 -11.85 9.92
CA ASP A 79 -3.13 -10.54 9.30
C ASP A 79 -4.39 -9.95 8.68
N LEU A 80 -5.21 -10.76 8.01
CA LEU A 80 -6.42 -10.27 7.41
C LEU A 80 -7.47 -9.86 8.46
N ASP A 81 -7.75 -10.74 9.42
CA ASP A 81 -8.88 -10.60 10.35
C ASP A 81 -8.57 -9.72 11.57
N GLU A 82 -7.32 -9.74 12.04
CA GLU A 82 -6.91 -9.06 13.27
C GLU A 82 -6.17 -7.75 12.97
N ILE A 83 -5.70 -7.53 11.73
CA ILE A 83 -4.96 -6.33 11.33
C ILE A 83 -5.66 -5.58 10.19
N LEU A 84 -5.70 -6.16 8.98
CA LEU A 84 -6.15 -5.42 7.79
C LEU A 84 -7.64 -5.03 7.85
N ILE A 85 -8.52 -5.90 8.33
CA ILE A 85 -9.94 -5.60 8.50
C ILE A 85 -10.15 -4.55 9.62
N PRO A 86 -9.60 -4.73 10.84
CA PRO A 86 -9.74 -3.73 11.91
C PRO A 86 -9.16 -2.36 11.55
N MET A 87 -8.08 -2.30 10.77
CA MET A 87 -7.52 -1.04 10.27
C MET A 87 -8.33 -0.42 9.11
N GLY A 88 -9.37 -1.11 8.63
CA GLY A 88 -10.20 -0.68 7.53
C GLY A 88 -9.48 -0.66 6.19
N ILE A 89 -8.47 -1.52 6.01
CA ILE A 89 -7.70 -1.71 4.76
C ILE A 89 -8.42 -2.71 3.86
N ALA A 90 -9.00 -3.76 4.44
CA ALA A 90 -9.80 -4.77 3.75
C ALA A 90 -11.18 -4.90 4.39
N VAL A 91 -12.14 -5.45 3.63
CA VAL A 91 -13.50 -5.70 4.12
C VAL A 91 -14.06 -6.97 3.46
N GLU A 92 -14.97 -7.67 4.15
CA GLU A 92 -15.77 -8.74 3.53
C GLU A 92 -16.68 -8.12 2.46
N ALA A 93 -16.51 -8.55 1.21
CA ALA A 93 -17.26 -8.04 0.06
C ALA A 93 -18.51 -8.87 -0.25
N GLY A 94 -18.58 -10.09 0.27
CA GLY A 94 -19.71 -10.99 0.12
C GLY A 94 -19.32 -12.44 0.38
N ARG A 95 -20.21 -13.36 0.01
CA ARG A 95 -20.02 -14.79 0.27
C ARG A 95 -20.35 -15.64 -0.95
N LEU A 96 -19.50 -16.63 -1.21
CA LEU A 96 -19.68 -17.62 -2.27
C LEU A 96 -20.57 -18.76 -1.80
N PRO A 97 -21.50 -19.25 -2.64
CA PRO A 97 -22.34 -20.38 -2.29
C PRO A 97 -21.50 -21.66 -2.16
N LEU A 98 -21.73 -22.40 -1.08
CA LEU A 98 -21.10 -23.69 -0.85
C LEU A 98 -21.90 -24.79 -1.54
N LYS A 99 -21.35 -25.39 -2.60
CA LYS A 99 -22.03 -26.43 -3.40
C LYS A 99 -22.09 -27.80 -2.71
N ARG A 100 -21.27 -28.04 -1.67
CA ARG A 100 -21.16 -29.33 -0.95
C ARG A 100 -20.80 -29.08 0.52
N GLY A 101 -21.19 -29.99 1.43
CA GLY A 101 -20.89 -29.93 2.88
C GLY A 101 -22.15 -29.82 3.76
N PRO A 102 -22.01 -29.66 5.10
CA PRO A 102 -23.14 -29.49 6.03
C PRO A 102 -24.07 -28.33 5.64
N LYS A 103 -25.40 -28.51 5.73
CA LYS A 103 -26.40 -27.49 5.36
C LYS A 103 -26.17 -26.13 6.03
N ALA A 104 -25.83 -26.11 7.31
CA ALA A 104 -25.52 -24.88 8.05
C ALA A 104 -24.30 -24.11 7.50
N LEU A 105 -23.33 -24.80 6.88
CA LEU A 105 -22.21 -24.15 6.19
C LEU A 105 -22.61 -23.72 4.77
N GLN A 106 -23.48 -24.48 4.10
CA GLN A 106 -24.03 -24.09 2.81
C GLN A 106 -24.81 -22.77 2.88
N GLU A 107 -25.59 -22.58 3.95
CA GLU A 107 -26.35 -21.35 4.23
C GLU A 107 -25.44 -20.14 4.52
N LYS A 108 -24.27 -20.36 5.13
CA LYS A 108 -23.33 -19.28 5.49
C LYS A 108 -22.39 -18.88 4.36
N GLY A 109 -22.12 -19.76 3.39
CA GLY A 109 -21.18 -19.50 2.29
C GLY A 109 -19.72 -19.28 2.73
N ILE A 110 -18.83 -19.12 1.75
CA ILE A 110 -17.40 -18.81 1.98
C ILE A 110 -17.19 -17.31 1.77
N PRO A 111 -16.72 -16.54 2.77
CA PRO A 111 -16.48 -15.12 2.62
C PRO A 111 -15.32 -14.85 1.66
N TYR A 112 -15.48 -13.79 0.87
CA TYR A 112 -14.42 -13.20 0.06
C TYR A 112 -14.27 -11.71 0.40
N TYR A 113 -13.08 -11.18 0.16
CA TYR A 113 -12.68 -9.86 0.63
C TYR A 113 -12.36 -8.94 -0.53
N GLN A 114 -12.33 -7.65 -0.26
CA GLN A 114 -11.79 -6.64 -1.17
C GLN A 114 -11.06 -5.55 -0.39
N LEU A 115 -10.22 -4.78 -1.08
CA LEU A 115 -9.65 -3.57 -0.50
C LEU A 115 -10.73 -2.48 -0.38
N THR A 116 -10.66 -1.72 0.71
CA THR A 116 -11.39 -0.45 0.86
C THR A 116 -10.68 0.66 0.08
N GLU A 117 -11.23 1.87 0.05
CA GLU A 117 -10.53 3.07 -0.43
C GLU A 117 -9.15 3.23 0.23
N LYS A 118 -9.08 3.01 1.56
CA LYS A 118 -7.82 3.03 2.32
C LYS A 118 -6.86 1.96 1.83
N GLY A 119 -7.36 0.75 1.59
CA GLY A 119 -6.55 -0.34 1.07
C GLY A 119 -6.03 -0.10 -0.34
N LEU A 120 -6.83 0.51 -1.21
CA LEU A 120 -6.38 0.93 -2.54
C LEU A 120 -5.23 1.94 -2.43
N LEU A 121 -5.38 2.96 -1.58
CA LEU A 121 -4.32 3.94 -1.33
C LEU A 121 -3.03 3.29 -0.82
N VAL A 122 -3.15 2.38 0.16
CA VAL A 122 -2.01 1.61 0.69
C VAL A 122 -1.33 0.79 -0.41
N SER A 123 -2.10 0.16 -1.29
CA SER A 123 -1.57 -0.70 -2.35
C SER A 123 -0.73 0.05 -3.40
N LEU A 124 -0.96 1.37 -3.58
CA LEU A 124 -0.15 2.20 -4.50
C LEU A 124 1.33 2.29 -4.08
N ALA A 125 1.61 2.10 -2.79
CA ALA A 125 2.96 2.09 -2.24
C ALA A 125 3.73 0.76 -2.45
N LEU A 126 3.07 -0.28 -2.96
CA LEU A 126 3.63 -1.62 -3.14
C LEU A 126 4.21 -1.79 -4.54
N ASP A 127 5.50 -2.04 -4.63
CA ASP A 127 6.27 -2.14 -5.86
C ASP A 127 6.09 -3.47 -6.60
N GLU A 128 5.57 -4.51 -5.94
CA GLU A 128 5.25 -5.81 -6.54
C GLU A 128 4.06 -5.74 -7.49
N ILE A 129 3.25 -4.68 -7.41
CA ILE A 129 2.06 -4.55 -8.25
C ILE A 129 2.44 -4.01 -9.62
N ILE A 130 2.22 -4.84 -10.63
CA ILE A 130 2.29 -4.47 -12.04
C ILE A 130 0.95 -3.84 -12.44
N GLY A 131 0.98 -2.69 -13.12
CA GLY A 131 -0.23 -2.00 -13.58
C GLY A 131 -0.95 -1.20 -12.48
N ARG A 132 -0.18 -0.59 -11.56
CA ARG A 132 -0.71 0.25 -10.47
C ARG A 132 -1.55 1.44 -10.96
N GLU A 133 -1.44 1.81 -12.23
CA GLU A 133 -2.22 2.86 -12.87
C GLU A 133 -3.72 2.56 -12.74
N LYS A 134 -4.12 1.31 -12.96
CA LYS A 134 -5.53 0.87 -12.83
C LYS A 134 -6.05 0.94 -11.40
N ILE A 135 -5.16 0.73 -10.42
CA ILE A 135 -5.52 0.87 -9.01
C ILE A 135 -5.72 2.34 -8.67
N LEU A 136 -4.87 3.22 -9.18
CA LEU A 136 -5.01 4.66 -8.97
C LEU A 136 -6.30 5.19 -9.60
N GLU A 137 -6.60 4.77 -10.84
CA GLU A 137 -7.87 5.09 -11.50
C GLU A 137 -9.07 4.63 -10.66
N LYS A 138 -9.03 3.40 -10.13
CA LYS A 138 -10.08 2.87 -9.25
C LYS A 138 -10.19 3.68 -7.96
N PHE A 139 -9.06 4.02 -7.33
CA PHE A 139 -9.01 4.82 -6.12
C PHE A 139 -9.65 6.19 -6.32
N PHE A 140 -9.27 6.94 -7.36
CA PHE A 140 -9.86 8.24 -7.64
C PHE A 140 -11.35 8.15 -7.98
N LYS A 141 -11.79 7.10 -8.68
CA LYS A 141 -13.20 6.87 -8.96
C LYS A 141 -14.04 6.61 -7.71
N GLU A 142 -13.48 5.92 -6.72
CA GLU A 142 -14.18 5.56 -5.48
C GLU A 142 -14.11 6.68 -4.41
N SER A 143 -13.09 7.54 -4.48
CA SER A 143 -12.86 8.64 -3.55
C SER A 143 -13.79 9.82 -3.84
N LYS A 144 -14.58 10.25 -2.84
CA LYS A 144 -15.62 11.28 -3.05
C LYS A 144 -15.16 12.72 -2.84
N ASN A 145 -13.99 12.95 -2.23
CA ASN A 145 -13.58 14.26 -1.73
C ASN A 145 -12.11 14.61 -2.07
N ILE A 146 -11.62 14.15 -3.23
CA ILE A 146 -10.29 14.53 -3.70
C ILE A 146 -10.45 15.76 -4.58
N ASP A 147 -9.63 16.78 -4.30
CA ASP A 147 -9.57 17.98 -5.12
C ASP A 147 -9.20 17.64 -6.57
N LYS A 148 -9.93 18.21 -7.53
CA LYS A 148 -9.80 17.83 -8.94
C LYS A 148 -8.47 18.29 -9.54
N ASP A 149 -7.99 19.46 -9.14
CA ASP A 149 -6.70 19.99 -9.61
C ASP A 149 -5.57 19.11 -9.06
N PHE A 150 -5.66 18.72 -7.78
CA PHE A 150 -4.71 17.77 -7.19
C PHE A 150 -4.72 16.40 -7.89
N GLN A 151 -5.90 15.89 -8.28
CA GLN A 151 -5.98 14.66 -9.06
C GLN A 151 -5.27 14.82 -10.43
N GLU A 152 -5.54 15.92 -11.16
CA GLU A 152 -4.92 16.20 -12.46
C GLU A 152 -3.39 16.37 -12.38
N GLU A 153 -2.89 16.96 -11.30
CA GLU A 153 -1.46 17.05 -11.00
C GLU A 153 -0.83 15.67 -10.84
N ILE A 154 -1.45 14.78 -10.05
CA ILE A 154 -0.96 13.41 -9.85
C ILE A 154 -1.01 12.62 -11.16
N GLU A 155 -2.07 12.73 -11.95
CA GLU A 155 -2.19 12.08 -13.26
C GLU A 155 -1.11 12.58 -14.24
N THR A 156 -0.79 13.87 -14.20
CA THR A 156 0.30 14.46 -14.99
C THR A 156 1.65 13.88 -14.57
N LEU A 157 1.94 13.83 -13.27
CA LEU A 157 3.17 13.21 -12.76
C LEU A 157 3.26 11.74 -13.13
N LEU A 158 2.16 10.98 -13.01
CA LEU A 158 2.12 9.56 -13.33
C LEU A 158 2.46 9.32 -14.81
N LYS A 159 1.96 10.17 -15.71
CA LYS A 159 2.20 10.07 -17.15
C LYS A 159 3.67 10.22 -17.53
N PHE A 160 4.40 11.13 -16.90
CA PHE A 160 5.78 11.47 -17.29
C PHE A 160 6.84 10.85 -16.39
N VAL A 161 6.56 10.69 -15.10
CA VAL A 161 7.49 10.24 -14.06
C VAL A 161 6.82 9.24 -13.09
N PRO A 162 6.34 8.08 -13.58
CA PRO A 162 5.55 7.14 -12.77
C PRO A 162 6.30 6.63 -11.53
N ARG A 163 7.59 6.33 -11.66
CA ARG A 163 8.42 5.87 -10.52
C ARG A 163 8.48 6.90 -9.40
N PHE A 164 8.62 8.18 -9.76
CA PHE A 164 8.61 9.28 -8.80
C PHE A 164 7.23 9.41 -8.14
N THR A 165 6.16 9.38 -8.94
CA THR A 165 4.79 9.47 -8.45
C THR A 165 4.48 8.40 -7.40
N TYR A 166 4.81 7.13 -7.68
CA TYR A 166 4.62 6.05 -6.70
C TYR A 166 5.56 6.15 -5.50
N SER A 167 6.72 6.81 -5.62
CA SER A 167 7.60 7.06 -4.47
C SER A 167 6.97 8.04 -3.48
N LEU A 168 6.18 9.00 -3.94
CA LEU A 168 5.41 9.91 -3.09
C LEU A 168 4.33 9.14 -2.31
N PHE A 169 3.56 8.26 -2.99
CA PHE A 169 2.62 7.36 -2.31
C PHE A 169 3.31 6.47 -1.27
N LYS A 170 4.51 5.96 -1.58
CA LYS A 170 5.31 5.18 -0.63
C LYS A 170 5.72 5.99 0.60
N GLY A 171 6.14 7.24 0.43
CA GLY A 171 6.44 8.16 1.53
C GLY A 171 5.21 8.42 2.42
N TYR A 172 4.10 8.79 1.80
CA TYR A 172 2.84 9.07 2.48
C TYR A 172 2.29 7.87 3.26
N VAL A 173 2.25 6.68 2.64
CA VAL A 173 1.78 5.45 3.32
C VAL A 173 2.76 5.02 4.41
N ARG A 174 4.06 5.27 4.25
CA ARG A 174 5.05 5.01 5.30
C ARG A 174 4.82 5.88 6.52
N ALA A 175 4.52 7.16 6.35
CA ALA A 175 4.16 8.04 7.46
C ALA A 175 2.95 7.50 8.26
N TYR A 176 1.94 6.96 7.58
CA TYR A 176 0.84 6.23 8.22
C TYR A 176 1.29 4.98 8.98
N CYS A 177 2.11 4.13 8.36
CA CYS A 177 2.63 2.94 9.02
C CYS A 177 3.51 3.27 10.23
N GLU A 178 4.14 4.45 10.26
CA GLU A 178 5.00 4.92 11.34
C GLU A 178 4.25 5.69 12.45
N GLY A 179 2.93 5.90 12.29
CA GLY A 179 2.13 6.65 13.25
C GLY A 179 2.37 8.16 13.21
N ARG A 180 3.07 8.68 12.18
CA ARG A 180 3.14 10.12 11.90
C ARG A 180 1.81 10.64 11.34
N LEU A 181 1.04 9.74 10.74
CA LEU A 181 -0.30 10.00 10.23
C LEU A 181 -1.29 9.05 10.91
N ASP A 182 -2.34 9.56 11.55
CA ASP A 182 -3.34 8.70 12.20
C ASP A 182 -4.27 8.00 11.20
N ASN A 183 -4.63 8.70 10.12
CA ASN A 183 -5.49 8.18 9.05
C ASN A 183 -5.05 8.74 7.70
N PRO A 184 -4.75 7.89 6.69
CA PRO A 184 -4.29 8.35 5.39
C PRO A 184 -5.41 8.94 4.53
N LEU A 185 -6.67 8.82 4.98
CA LEU A 185 -7.83 9.40 4.32
C LEU A 185 -8.52 10.47 5.20
N PRO A 186 -9.21 11.45 4.58
CA PRO A 186 -9.22 11.73 3.14
C PRO A 186 -7.84 12.15 2.64
N LEU A 187 -7.52 11.78 1.39
CA LEU A 187 -6.27 12.19 0.76
C LEU A 187 -6.38 13.67 0.36
N SER A 188 -5.43 14.48 0.80
CA SER A 188 -5.36 15.92 0.51
C SER A 188 -3.96 16.29 0.04
N GLN A 189 -3.86 17.23 -0.90
CA GLN A 189 -2.59 17.71 -1.44
C GLN A 189 -1.60 18.15 -0.34
N SER A 190 -2.06 18.94 0.64
CA SER A 190 -1.21 19.46 1.72
C SER A 190 -0.51 18.35 2.51
N ARG A 191 -1.28 17.38 3.04
CA ARG A 191 -0.74 16.23 3.78
C ARG A 191 0.12 15.33 2.90
N PHE A 192 -0.24 15.17 1.63
CA PHE A 192 0.51 14.34 0.68
C PHE A 192 1.91 14.93 0.41
N ILE A 193 1.97 16.26 0.26
CA ILE A 193 3.23 17.00 0.08
C ILE A 193 4.04 17.02 1.37
N GLU A 194 3.42 17.34 2.51
CA GLU A 194 4.09 17.44 3.81
C GLU A 194 4.82 16.15 4.19
N GLU A 195 4.17 14.99 4.07
CA GLU A 195 4.80 13.70 4.38
C GLU A 195 5.83 13.24 3.33
N SER A 196 5.88 13.93 2.19
CA SER A 196 6.83 13.68 1.10
C SER A 196 7.86 14.80 0.94
N ASP A 197 7.95 15.72 1.91
CA ASP A 197 8.61 17.02 1.75
C ASP A 197 10.08 16.91 1.31
N GLU A 198 10.88 16.06 1.96
CA GLU A 198 12.31 15.94 1.61
C GLU A 198 12.52 15.46 0.17
N ILE A 199 11.73 14.48 -0.27
CA ILE A 199 11.78 13.95 -1.63
C ILE A 199 11.36 15.05 -2.62
N ILE A 200 10.28 15.77 -2.32
CA ILE A 200 9.78 16.86 -3.16
C ILE A 200 10.80 18.00 -3.23
N ARG A 201 11.42 18.38 -2.12
CA ARG A 201 12.41 19.46 -2.05
C ARG A 201 13.62 19.17 -2.92
N ILE A 202 14.22 17.99 -2.76
CA ILE A 202 15.38 17.56 -3.57
C ILE A 202 15.02 17.52 -5.06
N GLN A 203 13.87 16.94 -5.42
CA GLN A 203 13.47 16.84 -6.82
C GLN A 203 13.10 18.19 -7.43
N LYS A 204 12.45 19.08 -6.67
CA LYS A 204 12.15 20.44 -7.09
C LYS A 204 13.42 21.23 -7.36
N GLU A 205 14.36 21.23 -6.42
CA GLU A 205 15.66 21.89 -6.57
C GLU A 205 16.38 21.40 -7.84
N PHE A 206 16.43 20.08 -8.04
CA PHE A 206 17.04 19.49 -9.22
C PHE A 206 16.34 19.90 -10.51
N LEU A 207 15.00 19.85 -10.57
CA LEU A 207 14.22 20.19 -11.75
C LEU A 207 14.33 21.68 -12.11
N GLU A 208 14.20 22.58 -11.13
CA GLU A 208 14.32 24.02 -11.33
C GLU A 208 15.74 24.38 -11.80
N SER A 209 16.77 23.75 -11.20
CA SER A 209 18.16 23.92 -11.65
C SER A 209 18.36 23.37 -13.06
N PHE A 210 17.84 22.17 -13.34
CA PHE A 210 17.98 21.51 -14.63
C PHE A 210 17.32 22.31 -15.76
N VAL A 211 16.16 22.93 -15.54
CA VAL A 211 15.51 23.80 -16.53
C VAL A 211 16.42 24.97 -16.92
N ASN A 212 17.09 25.57 -15.93
CA ASN A 212 17.97 26.72 -16.09
C ASN A 212 19.39 26.37 -16.59
N MET A 213 19.77 25.10 -16.60
CA MET A 213 21.07 24.66 -17.13
C MET A 213 21.20 24.93 -18.65
N GLY A 214 22.40 25.31 -19.08
CA GLY A 214 22.78 25.35 -20.48
C GLY A 214 22.80 23.95 -21.11
N LYS A 215 22.88 23.87 -22.44
CA LYS A 215 22.79 22.60 -23.17
C LYS A 215 23.90 21.62 -22.75
N THR A 216 25.13 22.10 -22.65
CA THR A 216 26.30 21.28 -22.28
C THR A 216 26.19 20.78 -20.84
N GLU A 217 25.71 21.61 -19.91
CA GLU A 217 25.47 21.21 -18.52
C GLU A 217 24.37 20.15 -18.43
N LYS A 218 23.25 20.33 -19.14
CA LYS A 218 22.17 19.33 -19.24
C LYS A 218 22.70 17.97 -19.72
N GLU A 219 23.49 17.96 -20.79
CA GLU A 219 24.08 16.74 -21.35
C GLU A 219 25.01 16.05 -20.34
N LYS A 220 25.89 16.81 -19.67
CA LYS A 220 26.79 16.27 -18.63
C LYS A 220 26.01 15.66 -17.47
N THR A 221 25.01 16.37 -16.94
CA THR A 221 24.17 15.90 -15.84
C THR A 221 23.41 14.63 -16.21
N LEU A 222 22.80 14.58 -17.40
CA LEU A 222 22.11 13.37 -17.87
C LEU A 222 23.06 12.19 -18.06
N ASN A 223 24.26 12.43 -18.57
CA ASN A 223 25.27 11.37 -18.74
C ASN A 223 25.71 10.81 -17.38
N PHE A 224 25.94 11.67 -16.39
CA PHE A 224 26.26 11.24 -15.02
C PHE A 224 25.18 10.31 -14.46
N LEU A 225 23.90 10.68 -14.58
CA LEU A 225 22.78 9.88 -14.08
C LEU A 225 22.60 8.56 -14.85
N LYS A 226 22.93 8.52 -16.15
CA LYS A 226 22.88 7.29 -16.95
C LYS A 226 23.96 6.29 -16.56
N SER A 227 25.12 6.76 -16.09
CA SER A 227 26.26 5.91 -15.70
C SER A 227 26.04 5.16 -14.38
N GLY A 228 24.96 5.45 -13.64
CA GLY A 228 24.64 4.84 -12.35
C GLY A 228 23.60 3.71 -12.40
N ASN A 229 23.29 3.14 -13.58
CA ASN A 229 22.39 1.99 -13.73
C ASN A 229 23.16 0.67 -13.88
#